data_AF-A0A620UR73-F1
#
_entry.id   AF-A0A620UR73-F1
#
_cell.length_a   1.000
_cell.length_b   1.000
_cell.length_c   1.000
_cell.angle_alpha   90.00
_cell.angle_beta   90.00
_cell.angle_gamma   90.00
#
_symmetry.space_group_name_H-M   'P 1'
#
loop_
_entity.id
_entity.type
_entity.pdbx_description
1 polymer ?
#
loop_
_entity_poly.entity_id
_entity_poly.type
_entity_poly.pdbx_seq_one_letter_code
_entity_poly.pdbx_strand_id
1 'polypeptide(L)'
;AAAGVGYWKFSGNPDALREIVLEQCLPDQLQHQNPAPCAEVKPRAGYVVFKDRHGPLQYLLMPTYRINGTESPLLLEPATPNFFWLAWQARGYMSKKYGHDIPDSAVSLAINSRLGRSQDHLHIHISCIRPDVREQLDNDLTRISTRWLPLPGGLMGHEYLARRVTESELAQRSPFMMLAEEVPEARDHMGRYALAVVRQSDDSFVLLATERNLLTLNRASAEEIQDHSCAILSSR
;
A
#
# COMPACT_ATOMS: atom_id res chain seq x y z
N ALA A 1 9.16 -6.75 32.00
CA ALA A 1 8.48 -5.44 31.99
C ALA A 1 9.02 -4.61 30.83
N ALA A 2 8.44 -4.71 29.63
CA ALA A 2 8.89 -3.98 28.44
C ALA A 2 7.73 -3.57 27.51
N ALA A 3 6.47 -3.67 27.97
CA ALA A 3 5.29 -3.39 27.17
C ALA A 3 4.83 -1.92 27.24
N GLY A 4 5.38 -1.12 28.16
CA GLY A 4 4.87 0.23 28.45
C GLY A 4 5.52 1.36 27.65
N VAL A 5 6.71 1.17 27.07
CA VAL A 5 7.47 2.26 26.43
C VAL A 5 7.03 2.50 24.98
N GLY A 6 6.40 1.52 24.32
CA GLY A 6 5.98 1.63 22.91
C GLY A 6 4.64 2.32 22.66
N TYR A 7 3.78 2.46 23.68
CA TYR A 7 2.39 2.89 23.48
C TYR A 7 2.27 4.39 23.11
N TRP A 8 3.14 5.24 23.65
CA TRP A 8 3.10 6.69 23.46
C TRP A 8 3.84 7.21 22.22
N LYS A 9 4.71 6.38 21.61
CA LYS A 9 5.58 6.84 20.51
C LYS A 9 4.85 7.10 19.19
N PHE A 10 3.62 6.62 19.01
CA PHE A 10 2.92 6.72 17.71
C PHE A 10 1.78 7.74 17.68
N SER A 11 1.24 8.15 18.83
CA SER A 11 0.25 9.22 18.88
C SER A 11 0.97 10.57 18.80
N GLY A 12 1.14 11.08 17.58
CA GLY A 12 1.65 12.43 17.33
C GLY A 12 3.11 12.53 16.88
N ASN A 13 3.87 11.43 16.82
CA ASN A 13 5.19 11.42 16.16
C ASN A 13 5.02 10.97 14.69
N PRO A 14 5.18 11.87 13.71
CA PRO A 14 5.12 11.48 12.29
C PRO A 14 6.29 10.58 11.87
N ASP A 15 7.38 10.53 12.64
CA ASP A 15 8.60 9.79 12.29
C ASP A 15 8.72 8.42 12.98
N ALA A 16 7.71 7.96 13.73
CA ALA A 16 7.82 6.73 14.51
C ALA A 16 8.12 5.49 13.64
N LEU A 17 7.47 5.35 12.48
CA LEU A 17 7.81 4.30 11.52
C LEU A 17 9.24 4.48 10.95
N ARG A 18 9.66 5.72 10.69
CA ARG A 18 11.02 6.00 10.21
C ARG A 18 12.08 5.55 11.22
N GLU A 19 11.89 5.91 12.48
CA GLU A 19 12.77 5.52 13.60
C GLU A 19 12.85 4.00 13.71
N ILE A 20 11.72 3.29 13.63
CA ILE A 20 11.69 1.82 13.69
C ILE A 20 12.50 1.22 12.55
N VAL A 21 12.31 1.68 11.32
CA VAL A 21 13.01 1.11 10.18
C VAL A 21 14.51 1.41 10.24
N LEU A 22 14.87 2.67 10.45
CA LEU A 22 16.24 3.15 10.28
C LEU A 22 17.11 2.99 11.52
N GLU A 23 16.52 2.93 12.72
CA GLU A 23 17.25 2.88 14.00
C GLU A 23 17.12 1.53 14.71
N GLN A 24 16.19 0.67 14.30
CA GLN A 24 15.99 -0.65 14.89
C GLN A 24 16.16 -1.76 13.86
N CYS A 25 15.23 -1.89 12.91
CA CYS A 25 15.22 -3.03 11.98
C CYS A 25 16.49 -3.09 11.11
N LEU A 26 16.87 -1.97 10.49
CA LEU A 26 18.02 -1.95 9.58
C LEU A 26 19.36 -2.14 10.32
N PRO A 27 19.66 -1.44 11.43
CA PRO A 27 20.90 -1.67 12.18
C PRO A 27 21.02 -3.10 12.72
N ASP A 28 19.93 -3.65 13.30
CA ASP A 28 19.97 -5.00 13.88
C ASP A 28 20.14 -6.09 12.81
N GLN A 29 19.53 -5.88 11.63
CA GLN A 29 19.75 -6.77 10.49
C GLN A 29 21.21 -6.75 10.01
N LEU A 30 21.85 -5.57 9.99
CA LEU A 30 23.23 -5.44 9.51
C LEU A 30 24.26 -5.97 10.50
N GLN A 31 24.01 -5.80 11.80
CA GLN A 31 24.96 -6.18 12.85
C GLN A 31 24.78 -7.63 13.31
N HIS A 32 23.53 -8.07 13.46
CA HIS A 32 23.20 -9.34 14.11
C HIS A 32 22.41 -10.30 13.23
N GLN A 33 22.16 -9.94 11.97
CA GLN A 33 21.30 -10.70 11.05
C GLN A 33 19.87 -10.92 11.57
N ASN A 34 19.41 -10.03 12.45
CA ASN A 34 18.09 -10.11 13.07
C ASN A 34 17.19 -9.00 12.53
N PRO A 35 16.05 -9.32 11.90
CA PRO A 35 15.16 -8.30 11.34
C PRO A 35 14.29 -7.60 12.38
N ALA A 36 14.23 -8.10 13.62
CA ALA A 36 13.30 -7.59 14.63
C ALA A 36 13.51 -6.08 14.92
N PRO A 37 12.42 -5.31 15.11
CA PRO A 37 11.02 -5.72 15.23
C PRO A 37 10.30 -5.95 13.88
N CYS A 38 10.98 -5.75 12.75
CA CYS A 38 10.43 -6.08 11.45
C CYS A 38 10.35 -7.60 11.26
N ALA A 39 9.41 -8.04 10.43
CA ALA A 39 9.31 -9.44 10.02
C ALA A 39 10.42 -9.80 9.02
N GLU A 40 10.87 -8.83 8.23
CA GLU A 40 11.94 -8.97 7.26
C GLU A 40 12.62 -7.65 6.94
N VAL A 41 13.92 -7.69 6.67
CA VAL A 41 14.72 -6.55 6.24
C VAL A 41 15.58 -7.00 5.05
N LYS A 42 15.46 -6.32 3.91
CA LYS A 42 16.26 -6.57 2.70
C LYS A 42 17.02 -5.32 2.30
N PRO A 43 18.20 -5.05 2.91
CA PRO A 43 18.94 -3.80 2.66
C PRO A 43 19.29 -3.60 1.19
N ARG A 44 19.68 -4.68 0.49
CA ARG A 44 20.03 -4.62 -0.95
C ARG A 44 18.83 -4.36 -1.85
N ALA A 45 17.64 -4.84 -1.47
CA ALA A 45 16.40 -4.59 -2.21
C ALA A 45 15.70 -3.29 -1.77
N GLY A 46 16.20 -2.65 -0.70
CA GLY A 46 15.76 -1.34 -0.27
C GLY A 46 14.48 -1.32 0.55
N TYR A 47 14.04 -2.42 1.17
CA TYR A 47 12.76 -2.48 1.90
C TYR A 47 12.78 -3.32 3.19
N VAL A 48 11.77 -3.11 4.03
CA VAL A 48 11.40 -3.94 5.18
C VAL A 48 9.94 -4.33 5.12
N VAL A 49 9.58 -5.42 5.79
CA VAL A 49 8.20 -5.83 6.07
C VAL A 49 7.96 -5.74 7.57
N PHE A 50 6.93 -5.03 8.00
CA PHE A 50 6.63 -4.76 9.40
C PHE A 50 5.19 -5.15 9.73
N LYS A 51 4.95 -5.87 10.83
CA LYS A 51 3.58 -6.22 11.26
C LYS A 51 2.92 -4.97 11.83
N ASP A 52 1.81 -4.53 11.24
CA ASP A 52 1.05 -3.41 11.78
C ASP A 52 0.43 -3.78 13.14
N ARG A 53 0.21 -2.82 14.02
CA ARG A 53 -0.53 -3.04 15.28
C ARG A 53 -2.04 -3.10 15.06
N HIS A 54 -2.53 -2.47 13.99
CA HIS A 54 -3.93 -2.48 13.57
C HIS A 54 -4.19 -3.69 12.69
N GLY A 55 -5.29 -4.40 12.95
CA GLY A 55 -5.67 -5.61 12.22
C GLY A 55 -4.84 -6.87 12.55
N PRO A 56 -5.47 -8.05 12.62
CA PRO A 56 -4.76 -9.33 12.82
C PRO A 56 -3.73 -9.64 11.72
N LEU A 57 -4.00 -9.23 10.48
CA LEU A 57 -3.25 -9.67 9.30
C LEU A 57 -2.53 -8.56 8.54
N GLN A 58 -2.71 -7.29 8.92
CA GLN A 58 -2.09 -6.17 8.21
C GLN A 58 -0.57 -6.14 8.41
N TYR A 59 0.15 -5.94 7.32
CA TYR A 59 1.58 -5.66 7.27
C TYR A 59 1.83 -4.36 6.52
N LEU A 60 2.96 -3.72 6.79
CA LEU A 60 3.47 -2.57 6.07
C LEU A 60 4.72 -2.97 5.31
N LEU A 61 4.85 -2.51 4.07
CA LEU A 61 6.13 -2.47 3.36
C LEU A 61 6.66 -1.04 3.33
N MET A 62 7.91 -0.85 3.77
CA MET A 62 8.54 0.45 3.90
C MET A 62 9.98 0.43 3.36
N PRO A 63 10.51 1.56 2.84
CA PRO A 63 11.88 1.61 2.34
C PRO A 63 12.90 1.61 3.49
N THR A 64 14.09 1.07 3.25
CA THR A 64 15.23 1.12 4.20
C THR A 64 16.02 2.43 4.12
N TYR A 65 15.45 3.45 3.50
CA TYR A 65 16.01 4.79 3.35
C TYR A 65 14.87 5.81 3.27
N ARG A 66 15.18 7.10 3.39
CA ARG A 66 14.17 8.15 3.57
C ARG A 66 13.39 8.40 2.28
N ILE A 67 12.11 8.03 2.30
CA ILE A 67 11.06 8.46 1.37
C ILE A 67 9.84 8.74 2.24
N ASN A 68 9.26 9.94 2.17
CA ASN A 68 8.18 10.30 3.11
C ASN A 68 6.82 9.71 2.73
N GLY A 69 6.53 9.62 1.43
CA GLY A 69 5.28 9.12 0.90
C GLY A 69 5.08 9.49 -0.56
N THR A 70 3.83 9.56 -1.01
CA THR A 70 3.46 9.76 -2.42
C THR A 70 3.99 11.05 -3.03
N GLU A 71 4.28 12.06 -2.21
CA GLU A 71 4.85 13.34 -2.64
C GLU A 71 6.35 13.30 -2.97
N SER A 72 7.05 12.20 -2.67
CA SER A 72 8.50 12.13 -2.86
C SER A 72 8.86 12.07 -4.35
N PRO A 73 9.73 12.96 -4.85
CA PRO A 73 10.18 12.91 -6.25
C PRO A 73 10.95 11.62 -6.56
N LEU A 74 11.55 10.98 -5.54
CA LEU A 74 12.24 9.70 -5.70
C LEU A 74 11.32 8.61 -6.27
N LEU A 75 10.00 8.69 -6.08
CA LEU A 75 9.06 7.71 -6.64
C LEU A 75 8.95 7.77 -8.17
N LEU A 76 9.44 8.86 -8.77
CA LEU A 76 9.45 9.09 -10.20
C LEU A 76 10.83 8.82 -10.84
N GLU A 77 11.80 8.37 -10.05
CA GLU A 77 13.11 7.97 -10.54
C GLU A 77 13.07 6.52 -11.04
N PRO A 78 13.52 6.22 -12.28
CA PRO A 78 13.50 4.86 -12.82
C PRO A 78 14.28 3.83 -11.98
N ALA A 79 15.28 4.27 -11.21
CA ALA A 79 16.08 3.41 -10.34
C ALA A 79 15.40 3.09 -9.00
N THR A 80 14.30 3.76 -8.65
CA THR A 80 13.61 3.52 -7.38
C THR A 80 12.91 2.17 -7.41
N PRO A 81 13.07 1.32 -6.37
CA PRO A 81 12.41 0.03 -6.32
C PRO A 81 10.90 0.16 -6.45
N ASN A 82 10.30 -0.79 -7.17
CA ASN A 82 8.84 -0.86 -7.30
C ASN A 82 8.23 -1.40 -6.00
N PHE A 83 7.99 -0.50 -5.04
CA PHE A 83 7.49 -0.87 -3.71
C PHE A 83 6.13 -1.57 -3.75
N PHE A 84 5.26 -1.24 -4.71
CA PHE A 84 3.99 -1.95 -4.89
C PHE A 84 4.21 -3.41 -5.30
N TRP A 85 5.12 -3.65 -6.26
CA TRP A 85 5.48 -5.01 -6.64
C TRP A 85 6.12 -5.77 -5.49
N LEU A 86 7.05 -5.15 -4.75
CA LEU A 86 7.64 -5.75 -3.55
C LEU A 86 6.58 -6.08 -2.49
N ALA A 87 5.58 -5.20 -2.32
CA ALA A 87 4.51 -5.39 -1.35
C ALA A 87 3.58 -6.53 -1.76
N TRP A 88 3.32 -6.67 -3.06
CA TRP A 88 2.61 -7.82 -3.61
C TRP A 88 3.33 -9.13 -3.32
N GLN A 89 4.65 -9.19 -3.48
CA GLN A 89 5.44 -10.38 -3.14
C GLN A 89 5.45 -10.65 -1.62
N ALA A 90 5.37 -9.62 -0.79
CA ALA A 90 5.31 -9.74 0.66
C ALA A 90 3.94 -10.19 1.21
N ARG A 91 2.89 -10.34 0.39
CA ARG A 91 1.56 -10.77 0.87
C ARG A 91 1.57 -12.13 1.57
N GLY A 92 2.55 -12.99 1.29
CA GLY A 92 2.75 -14.27 1.98
C GLY A 92 2.93 -14.14 3.50
N TYR A 93 3.35 -12.98 4.01
CA TYR A 93 3.37 -12.71 5.46
C TYR A 93 1.97 -12.71 6.08
N MET A 94 0.94 -12.30 5.33
CA MET A 94 -0.45 -12.40 5.78
C MET A 94 -0.85 -13.87 5.95
N SER A 95 -0.62 -14.73 4.95
CA SER A 95 -0.92 -16.17 5.02
C SER A 95 -0.15 -16.85 6.16
N LYS A 96 1.14 -16.54 6.32
CA LYS A 96 1.97 -17.04 7.43
C LYS A 96 1.38 -16.66 8.80
N LYS A 97 0.86 -15.44 8.94
CA LYS A 97 0.23 -14.96 10.17
C LYS A 97 -1.14 -15.58 10.41
N TYR A 98 -1.90 -15.82 9.33
CA TYR A 98 -3.22 -16.44 9.36
C TYR A 98 -3.17 -17.94 9.66
N GLY A 99 -2.07 -18.61 9.29
CA GLY A 99 -1.89 -20.06 9.46
C GLY A 99 -2.45 -20.89 8.30
N HIS A 100 -3.07 -20.24 7.32
CA HIS A 100 -3.61 -20.83 6.10
C HIS A 100 -3.35 -19.91 4.91
N ASP A 101 -3.45 -20.45 3.70
CA ASP A 101 -3.35 -19.65 2.48
C ASP A 101 -4.51 -18.66 2.38
N ILE A 102 -4.17 -17.38 2.19
CA ILE A 102 -5.11 -16.32 1.86
C ILE A 102 -5.19 -16.23 0.33
N PRO A 103 -6.39 -16.29 -0.28
CA PRO A 103 -6.53 -16.16 -1.71
C PRO A 103 -6.12 -14.75 -2.15
N ASP A 104 -5.43 -14.66 -3.29
CA ASP A 104 -4.96 -13.38 -3.85
C ASP A 104 -6.09 -12.37 -4.08
N SER A 105 -7.31 -12.84 -4.35
CA SER A 105 -8.50 -12.00 -4.52
C SER A 105 -8.92 -11.25 -3.25
N ALA A 106 -8.48 -11.73 -2.07
CA ALA A 106 -8.75 -11.09 -0.79
C ALA A 106 -7.68 -10.05 -0.42
N VAL A 107 -6.55 -9.98 -1.10
CA VAL A 107 -5.44 -9.07 -0.78
C VAL A 107 -5.59 -7.75 -1.54
N SER A 108 -5.34 -6.65 -0.85
CA SER A 108 -5.16 -5.32 -1.44
C SER A 108 -3.88 -4.67 -0.91
N LEU A 109 -3.30 -3.82 -1.76
CA LEU A 109 -2.19 -2.93 -1.40
C LEU A 109 -2.70 -1.51 -1.45
N ALA A 110 -2.39 -0.67 -0.46
CA ALA A 110 -2.81 0.73 -0.46
C ALA A 110 -1.69 1.64 0.08
N ILE A 111 -1.59 2.86 -0.44
CA ILE A 111 -0.76 3.93 0.12
C ILE A 111 -1.57 5.20 0.20
N ASN A 112 -1.60 5.81 1.38
CA ASN A 112 -2.31 7.05 1.64
C ASN A 112 -1.47 8.27 1.22
N SER A 113 -2.15 9.34 0.81
CA SER A 113 -1.52 10.63 0.55
C SER A 113 -1.00 11.27 1.85
N ARG A 114 -0.31 12.40 1.73
CA ARG A 114 0.14 13.19 2.91
C ARG A 114 -1.00 13.59 3.84
N LEU A 115 -2.19 13.88 3.31
CA LEU A 115 -3.34 14.26 4.14
C LEU A 115 -4.12 13.05 4.67
N GLY A 116 -3.95 11.88 4.07
CA GLY A 116 -4.60 10.62 4.46
C GLY A 116 -3.81 9.80 5.48
N ARG A 117 -2.60 10.22 5.87
CA ARG A 117 -1.72 9.45 6.75
C ARG A 117 -1.29 10.24 8.00
N SER A 118 -0.68 9.53 8.94
CA SER A 118 -0.11 10.09 10.17
C SER A 118 1.40 9.87 10.33
N GLN A 119 2.04 9.15 9.39
CA GLN A 119 3.46 8.81 9.41
C GLN A 119 4.13 9.32 8.14
N ASP A 120 5.30 9.95 8.27
CA ASP A 120 6.09 10.55 7.19
C ASP A 120 7.26 9.64 6.77
N HIS A 121 6.99 8.34 6.70
CA HIS A 121 7.86 7.37 6.07
C HIS A 121 7.00 6.49 5.18
N LEU A 122 7.35 6.34 3.90
CA LEU A 122 6.53 5.63 2.93
C LEU A 122 6.17 4.24 3.45
N HIS A 123 4.88 3.94 3.48
CA HIS A 123 4.36 2.66 3.94
C HIS A 123 3.21 2.24 3.03
N ILE A 124 3.34 1.05 2.42
CA ILE A 124 2.25 0.40 1.69
C ILE A 124 1.58 -0.57 2.64
N HIS A 125 0.27 -0.40 2.84
CA HIS A 125 -0.58 -1.24 3.64
C HIS A 125 -0.91 -2.51 2.83
N ILE A 126 -0.48 -3.67 3.35
CA ILE A 126 -0.78 -4.99 2.81
C ILE A 126 -1.85 -5.59 3.71
N SER A 127 -3.09 -5.65 3.22
CA SER A 127 -4.23 -6.07 4.04
C SER A 127 -5.36 -6.67 3.21
N CYS A 128 -6.43 -7.08 3.88
CA CYS A 128 -7.60 -7.60 3.19
C CYS A 128 -8.40 -6.47 2.55
N ILE A 129 -8.90 -6.70 1.34
CA ILE A 129 -9.85 -5.80 0.70
C ILE A 129 -11.23 -5.92 1.38
N ARG A 130 -12.02 -4.84 1.39
CA ARG A 130 -13.41 -4.91 1.83
C ARG A 130 -14.25 -5.77 0.88
N PRO A 131 -15.23 -6.54 1.38
CA PRO A 131 -16.11 -7.35 0.53
C PRO A 131 -16.90 -6.55 -0.51
N ASP A 132 -17.43 -5.38 -0.14
CA ASP A 132 -18.21 -4.51 -1.04
C ASP A 132 -17.34 -3.96 -2.19
N VAL A 133 -16.11 -3.53 -1.88
CA VAL A 133 -15.15 -3.09 -2.90
C VAL A 133 -14.78 -4.24 -3.83
N ARG A 134 -14.53 -5.45 -3.28
CA ARG A 134 -14.22 -6.63 -4.10
C ARG A 134 -15.33 -6.91 -5.11
N GLU A 135 -16.57 -6.96 -4.66
CA GLU A 135 -17.74 -7.20 -5.49
C GLU A 135 -17.88 -6.14 -6.58
N GLN A 136 -17.72 -4.86 -6.23
CA GLN A 136 -17.79 -3.77 -7.20
C GLN A 136 -16.71 -3.89 -8.29
N LEU A 137 -15.46 -4.15 -7.91
CA LEU A 137 -14.34 -4.31 -8.85
C LEU A 137 -14.53 -5.54 -9.77
N ASP A 138 -15.17 -6.60 -9.28
CA ASP A 138 -15.49 -7.78 -10.09
C ASP A 138 -16.61 -7.48 -11.09
N ASN A 139 -17.63 -6.72 -10.68
CA ASN A 139 -18.73 -6.28 -11.54
C ASN A 139 -18.27 -5.32 -12.66
N ASP A 140 -17.20 -4.56 -12.42
CA ASP A 140 -16.61 -3.62 -13.38
C ASP A 140 -15.45 -4.20 -14.19
N LEU A 141 -15.13 -5.50 -14.06
CA LEU A 141 -13.98 -6.15 -14.70
C LEU A 141 -13.81 -5.78 -16.18
N THR A 142 -14.89 -5.84 -16.95
CA THR A 142 -14.87 -5.60 -18.41
C THR A 142 -14.88 -4.11 -18.78
N ARG A 143 -15.14 -3.22 -17.82
CA ARG A 143 -15.15 -1.76 -18.00
C ARG A 143 -13.80 -1.12 -17.68
N ILE A 144 -12.97 -1.79 -16.87
CA ILE A 144 -11.64 -1.29 -16.49
C ILE A 144 -10.67 -1.55 -17.65
N SER A 145 -10.28 -0.47 -18.32
CA SER A 145 -9.38 -0.50 -19.47
C SER A 145 -7.90 -0.35 -19.08
N THR A 146 -7.00 -0.46 -20.04
CA THR A 146 -5.55 -0.17 -19.86
C THR A 146 -5.22 1.33 -19.80
N ARG A 147 -6.23 2.21 -19.87
CA ARG A 147 -6.10 3.65 -19.64
C ARG A 147 -6.72 4.01 -18.30
N TRP A 148 -6.13 4.98 -17.60
CA TRP A 148 -6.74 5.59 -16.42
C TRP A 148 -8.07 6.24 -16.79
N LEU A 149 -9.16 5.73 -16.24
CA LEU A 149 -10.51 6.27 -16.40
C LEU A 149 -11.23 6.25 -15.05
N PRO A 150 -12.19 7.17 -14.80
CA PRO A 150 -13.02 7.10 -13.61
C PRO A 150 -13.72 5.73 -13.50
N LEU A 151 -13.59 5.10 -12.34
CA LEU A 151 -14.31 3.89 -11.98
C LEU A 151 -15.80 4.24 -11.82
N PRO A 152 -16.72 3.56 -12.52
CA PRO A 152 -18.15 3.81 -12.37
C PRO A 152 -18.59 3.71 -10.89
N GLY A 153 -19.26 4.76 -10.40
CA GLY A 153 -19.74 4.83 -9.01
C GLY A 153 -18.69 5.22 -7.97
N GLY A 154 -17.40 5.26 -8.32
CA GLY A 154 -16.32 5.52 -7.37
C GLY A 154 -16.19 4.42 -6.30
N LEU A 155 -15.43 4.66 -5.24
CA LEU A 155 -15.35 3.78 -4.07
C LEU A 155 -15.49 4.63 -2.81
N MET A 156 -16.20 4.14 -1.79
CA MET A 156 -16.38 4.85 -0.52
C MET A 156 -16.93 6.28 -0.64
N GLY A 157 -17.70 6.56 -1.70
CA GLY A 157 -18.22 7.91 -1.98
C GLY A 157 -17.17 8.88 -2.55
N HIS A 158 -16.05 8.36 -3.03
CA HIS A 158 -14.95 9.13 -3.60
C HIS A 158 -14.67 8.70 -5.04
N GLU A 159 -14.22 9.65 -5.86
CA GLU A 159 -13.78 9.36 -7.22
C GLU A 159 -12.47 8.59 -7.19
N TYR A 160 -12.43 7.51 -7.97
CA TYR A 160 -11.25 6.71 -8.21
C TYR A 160 -11.04 6.61 -9.72
N LEU A 161 -9.83 6.87 -10.18
CA LEU A 161 -9.38 6.41 -11.48
C LEU A 161 -8.98 4.93 -11.35
N ALA A 162 -9.34 4.11 -12.33
CA ALA A 162 -8.96 2.73 -12.43
C ALA A 162 -8.18 2.49 -13.73
N ARG A 163 -7.15 1.64 -13.65
CA ARG A 163 -6.36 1.18 -14.79
C ARG A 163 -6.02 -0.28 -14.63
N ARG A 164 -6.31 -1.07 -15.66
CA ARG A 164 -5.92 -2.47 -15.75
C ARG A 164 -4.44 -2.59 -16.13
N VAL A 165 -3.73 -3.50 -15.48
CA VAL A 165 -2.34 -3.86 -15.78
C VAL A 165 -2.13 -5.37 -15.71
N THR A 166 -1.18 -5.88 -16.50
CA THR A 166 -0.74 -7.27 -16.35
C THR A 166 0.26 -7.39 -15.21
N GLU A 167 0.51 -8.62 -14.75
CA GLU A 167 1.59 -8.90 -13.80
C GLU A 167 2.96 -8.45 -14.33
N SER A 168 3.26 -8.74 -15.60
CA SER A 168 4.52 -8.35 -16.23
C SER A 168 4.71 -6.84 -16.29
N GLU A 169 3.63 -6.09 -16.55
CA GLU A 169 3.67 -4.64 -16.58
C GLU A 169 3.87 -4.07 -15.16
N LEU A 170 3.12 -4.59 -14.18
CA LEU A 170 3.26 -4.19 -12.77
C LEU A 170 4.65 -4.54 -12.21
N ALA A 171 5.28 -5.61 -12.65
CA ALA A 171 6.64 -5.96 -12.24
C ALA A 171 7.69 -5.00 -12.81
N GLN A 172 7.45 -4.43 -13.99
CA GLN A 172 8.40 -3.55 -14.70
C GLN A 172 8.22 -2.07 -14.39
N ARG A 173 6.98 -1.59 -14.24
CA ARG A 173 6.66 -0.18 -14.01
C ARG A 173 5.88 -0.03 -12.71
N SER A 174 6.27 0.95 -11.89
CA SER A 174 5.57 1.20 -10.63
C SER A 174 4.24 1.92 -10.90
N PRO A 175 3.20 1.70 -10.07
CA PRO A 175 1.96 2.48 -10.15
C PRO A 175 2.18 4.00 -10.05
N PHE A 176 3.23 4.45 -9.34
CA PHE A 176 3.61 5.86 -9.27
C PHE A 176 4.06 6.41 -10.63
N MET A 177 4.90 5.68 -11.35
CA MET A 177 5.36 6.05 -12.69
C MET A 177 4.20 6.07 -13.68
N MET A 178 3.35 5.04 -13.67
CA MET A 178 2.18 4.96 -14.54
C MET A 178 1.20 6.10 -14.27
N LEU A 179 0.99 6.50 -13.01
CA LEU A 179 0.14 7.65 -12.69
C LEU A 179 0.76 8.95 -13.22
N ALA A 180 2.03 9.20 -12.91
CA ALA A 180 2.71 10.44 -13.26
C ALA A 180 2.87 10.64 -14.78
N GLU A 181 3.00 9.57 -15.55
CA GLU A 181 3.20 9.65 -17.00
C GLU A 181 1.89 9.69 -17.79
N GLU A 182 0.80 9.17 -17.24
CA GLU A 182 -0.42 8.89 -18.00
C GLU A 182 -1.63 9.70 -17.54
N VAL A 183 -1.62 10.26 -16.32
CA VAL A 183 -2.70 11.14 -15.82
C VAL A 183 -2.27 12.61 -15.90
N PRO A 184 -3.06 13.47 -16.58
CA PRO A 184 -2.75 14.90 -16.67
C PRO A 184 -2.50 15.54 -15.31
N GLU A 185 -1.48 16.39 -15.23
CA GLU A 185 -1.08 17.15 -14.03
C GLU A 185 -0.66 16.31 -12.80
N ALA A 186 -0.78 14.98 -12.83
CA ALA A 186 -0.46 14.13 -11.69
C ALA A 186 1.03 14.17 -11.33
N ARG A 187 1.92 14.27 -12.33
CA ARG A 187 3.37 14.35 -12.14
C ARG A 187 3.78 15.46 -11.16
N ASP A 188 3.17 16.63 -11.28
CA ASP A 188 3.49 17.81 -10.46
C ASP A 188 2.73 17.80 -9.12
N HIS A 189 1.82 16.84 -8.94
CA HIS A 189 0.86 16.79 -7.84
C HIS A 189 0.77 15.42 -7.16
N MET A 190 1.79 14.57 -7.28
CA MET A 190 1.79 13.20 -6.74
C MET A 190 1.38 13.12 -5.26
N GLY A 191 1.78 14.11 -4.45
CA GLY A 191 1.41 14.20 -3.03
C GLY A 191 -0.09 14.38 -2.73
N ARG A 192 -0.91 14.65 -3.75
CA ARG A 192 -2.37 14.73 -3.66
C ARG A 192 -3.05 13.38 -3.86
N TYR A 193 -2.34 12.42 -4.44
CA TYR A 193 -2.88 11.13 -4.79
C TYR A 193 -2.57 10.09 -3.72
N ALA A 194 -3.52 9.18 -3.58
CA ALA A 194 -3.36 7.88 -2.96
C ALA A 194 -3.51 6.80 -4.04
N LEU A 195 -2.84 5.68 -3.85
CA LEU A 195 -2.84 4.57 -4.81
C LEU A 195 -3.21 3.26 -4.13
N ALA A 196 -3.91 2.39 -4.85
CA ALA A 196 -4.11 1.00 -4.45
C ALA A 196 -3.92 0.02 -5.60
N VAL A 197 -3.65 -1.23 -5.25
CA VAL A 197 -3.50 -2.35 -6.19
C VAL A 197 -4.29 -3.54 -5.69
N VAL A 198 -5.09 -4.12 -6.59
CA VAL A 198 -5.94 -5.27 -6.31
C VAL A 198 -5.85 -6.25 -7.48
N ARG A 199 -5.73 -7.55 -7.22
CA ARG A 199 -5.77 -8.58 -8.27
C ARG A 199 -7.21 -8.78 -8.76
N GLN A 200 -7.41 -8.89 -10.07
CA GLN A 200 -8.71 -9.18 -10.68
C GLN A 200 -8.90 -10.69 -10.86
N SER A 201 -10.13 -11.12 -11.18
CA SER A 201 -10.48 -12.54 -11.34
C SER A 201 -9.87 -13.21 -12.57
N ASP A 202 -9.36 -12.44 -13.53
CA ASP A 202 -8.68 -12.92 -14.73
C ASP A 202 -7.15 -12.79 -14.64
N ASP A 203 -6.64 -12.84 -13.41
CA ASP A 203 -5.22 -12.79 -13.03
C ASP A 203 -4.47 -11.48 -13.33
N SER A 204 -5.11 -10.51 -13.95
CA SER A 204 -4.59 -9.14 -14.06
C SER A 204 -4.68 -8.37 -12.74
N PHE A 205 -4.22 -7.12 -12.73
CA PHE A 205 -4.39 -6.20 -11.62
C PHE A 205 -5.17 -4.97 -12.05
N VAL A 206 -5.91 -4.40 -11.11
CA VAL A 206 -6.41 -3.03 -11.20
C VAL A 206 -5.56 -2.14 -10.30
N LEU A 207 -5.06 -1.05 -10.89
CA LEU A 207 -4.51 0.09 -10.19
C LEU A 207 -5.62 1.09 -9.95
N LEU A 208 -5.67 1.61 -8.74
CA LEU A 208 -6.65 2.59 -8.31
C LEU A 208 -5.91 3.85 -7.88
N ALA A 209 -6.42 5.02 -8.28
CA ALA A 209 -5.88 6.31 -7.86
C ALA A 209 -7.01 7.23 -7.44
N THR A 210 -6.90 7.85 -6.27
CA THR A 210 -7.85 8.88 -5.83
C THR A 210 -7.09 10.15 -5.45
N GLU A 211 -7.62 11.30 -5.86
CA GLU A 211 -7.04 12.61 -5.54
C GLU A 211 -7.80 13.25 -4.38
N ARG A 212 -7.07 13.97 -3.53
CA ARG A 212 -7.68 14.77 -2.46
C ARG A 212 -8.74 15.71 -3.06
N ASN A 213 -9.89 15.81 -2.41
CA ASN A 213 -10.97 16.70 -2.80
C ASN A 213 -11.71 17.20 -1.57
N LEU A 214 -11.75 18.53 -1.39
CA LEU A 214 -12.37 19.15 -0.21
C LEU A 214 -13.89 19.02 -0.20
N LEU A 215 -14.56 19.06 -1.37
CA LEU A 215 -16.02 19.02 -1.47
C LEU A 215 -16.57 17.65 -1.08
N THR A 216 -15.84 16.59 -1.43
CA THR A 216 -16.20 15.20 -1.07
C THR A 216 -15.55 14.74 0.22
N LEU A 217 -14.85 15.62 0.94
CA LEU A 217 -14.06 15.31 2.14
C LEU A 217 -13.01 14.20 1.93
N ASN A 218 -12.59 14.01 0.69
CA ASN A 218 -11.61 13.01 0.32
C ASN A 218 -10.20 13.48 0.70
N ARG A 219 -9.58 12.79 1.65
CA ARG A 219 -8.20 13.06 2.09
C ARG A 219 -7.16 12.32 1.26
N ALA A 220 -7.57 11.63 0.21
CA ALA A 220 -6.81 10.64 -0.53
C ALA A 220 -6.21 9.62 0.44
N SER A 221 -7.07 8.75 0.96
CA SER A 221 -6.73 7.66 1.87
C SER A 221 -7.13 6.34 1.25
N ALA A 222 -6.29 5.79 0.36
CA ALA A 222 -6.56 4.54 -0.33
C ALA A 222 -6.76 3.33 0.62
N GLU A 223 -6.27 3.40 1.86
CA GLU A 223 -6.54 2.40 2.91
C GLU A 223 -8.05 2.22 3.19
N GLU A 224 -8.90 3.18 2.82
CA GLU A 224 -10.36 3.08 3.00
C GLU A 224 -11.00 1.92 2.25
N ILE A 225 -10.35 1.38 1.21
CA ILE A 225 -10.83 0.21 0.47
C ILE A 225 -10.52 -1.11 1.20
N GLN A 226 -9.76 -1.06 2.28
CA GLN A 226 -9.31 -2.20 3.05
C GLN A 226 -10.22 -2.47 4.25
N ASP A 227 -10.33 -3.74 4.62
CA ASP A 227 -10.94 -4.18 5.88
C ASP A 227 -9.89 -4.94 6.68
N HIS A 228 -9.31 -4.28 7.67
CA HIS A 228 -8.28 -4.88 8.50
C HIS A 228 -8.80 -5.99 9.43
N SER A 229 -10.13 -6.11 9.61
CA SER A 229 -10.74 -7.26 10.29
C SER A 229 -10.81 -8.51 9.40
N CYS A 230 -10.59 -8.34 8.09
CA CYS A 230 -10.57 -9.40 7.09
C CYS A 230 -11.87 -10.21 7.01
N ALA A 231 -13.03 -9.56 7.08
CA ALA A 231 -14.34 -10.21 7.00
C ALA A 231 -14.53 -11.02 5.70
N ILE A 232 -13.84 -10.63 4.61
CA ILE A 232 -13.82 -11.36 3.34
C ILE A 232 -13.30 -12.80 3.46
N LEU A 233 -12.53 -13.12 4.50
CA LEU A 233 -12.04 -14.48 4.76
C LEU A 233 -13.06 -15.35 5.49
N SER A 234 -14.05 -14.73 6.16
CA SER A 234 -15.13 -15.40 6.88
C SER A 234 -16.39 -15.59 6.04
N SER A 235 -16.53 -14.86 4.93
CA SER A 235 -17.71 -14.88 4.05
C SER A 235 -17.73 -16.08 3.10
N ARG A 236 -17.36 -17.28 3.56
CA ARG A 236 -17.46 -18.53 2.80
C ARG A 236 -18.68 -19.33 3.21
#